data_AF-A0A8H5FS87-F1
#
_entry.id   AF-A0A8H5FS87-F1
#
_cell.length_a   1.000
_cell.length_b   1.000
_cell.length_c   1.000
_cell.angle_alpha   90.00
_cell.angle_beta   90.00
_cell.angle_gamma   90.00
#
_symmetry.space_group_name_H-M   'P 1'
#
loop_
_entity.id
_entity.type
_entity.pdbx_description
1 polymer ?
#
loop_
_entity_poly.entity_id
_entity_poly.type
_entity_poly.pdbx_seq_one_letter_code
_entity_poly.pdbx_strand_id
1 'polypeptide(L)'
;MAHERGVPHSFTGFIHQWPALPRFAVFINVHVLPVARVTLEDRYVVEKVETLPGVYGVTYYLGFREYVDVEINEIVKRIYALESRINPDGAQVIIRELETVVSQYTHIVPYYDLVSKTISNGRLAPIRNSIRRFLIEDIYRRLCVMFPETVNWLAKPDEIIYVGVNARI
;
A
#
# COMPACT_ATOMS: atom_id res chain seq x y z
N MET A 1 0.52 -11.44 -14.66
CA MET A 1 0.81 -12.82 -14.23
C MET A 1 1.05 -12.80 -12.72
N ALA A 2 0.53 -13.81 -12.04
CA ALA A 2 0.70 -14.14 -10.62
C ALA A 2 0.11 -13.15 -9.58
N HIS A 3 -1.05 -13.56 -9.11
CA HIS A 3 -1.67 -13.26 -7.82
C HIS A 3 -0.69 -13.65 -6.69
N GLU A 4 0.24 -12.75 -6.33
CA GLU A 4 1.01 -12.91 -5.10
C GLU A 4 0.07 -12.60 -3.92
N ARG A 5 -0.53 -13.65 -3.34
CA ARG A 5 -1.20 -13.64 -2.02
C ARG A 5 -0.20 -13.44 -0.87
N GLY A 6 0.86 -12.69 -1.11
CA GLY A 6 1.94 -12.40 -0.18
C GLY A 6 1.88 -10.93 0.16
N VAL A 7 1.91 -10.63 1.44
CA VAL A 7 1.89 -9.25 1.92
C VAL A 7 2.97 -8.44 1.18
N PRO A 8 2.68 -7.21 0.69
CA PRO A 8 3.59 -6.48 -0.20
C PRO A 8 5.03 -6.46 0.28
N HIS A 9 6.04 -6.46 -0.60
CA HIS A 9 7.44 -6.44 -0.14
C HIS A 9 7.73 -5.25 0.80
N SER A 10 7.02 -4.14 0.61
CA SER A 10 6.97 -3.00 1.53
C SER A 10 6.48 -3.34 2.95
N PHE A 11 5.58 -4.30 3.13
CA PHE A 11 5.15 -4.80 4.44
C PHE A 11 6.26 -5.51 5.19
N THR A 12 7.05 -6.37 4.52
CA THR A 12 8.17 -7.02 5.21
C THR A 12 9.16 -5.98 5.71
N GLY A 13 9.49 -4.97 4.89
CA GLY A 13 10.31 -3.84 5.31
C GLY A 13 9.69 -3.03 6.45
N PHE A 14 8.39 -2.74 6.35
CA PHE A 14 7.64 -1.98 7.35
C PHE A 14 7.62 -2.67 8.72
N ILE A 15 7.25 -3.96 8.79
CA ILE A 15 7.23 -4.73 10.04
C ILE A 15 8.62 -4.84 10.67
N HIS A 16 9.68 -4.98 9.87
CA HIS A 16 11.04 -5.05 10.41
C HIS A 16 11.54 -3.72 10.99
N GLN A 17 11.01 -2.60 10.51
CA GLN A 17 11.43 -1.25 10.95
C GLN A 17 10.59 -0.70 12.11
N TRP A 18 9.40 -1.26 12.36
CA TRP A 18 8.53 -0.78 13.44
C TRP A 18 8.77 -1.55 14.76
N PRO A 19 9.10 -0.87 15.87
CA PRO A 19 9.44 -1.50 17.13
C PRO A 19 8.25 -2.19 17.83
N ALA A 20 7.01 -1.95 17.40
CA ALA A 20 5.81 -2.64 17.86
C ALA A 20 4.77 -2.74 16.73
N LEU A 21 4.05 -3.85 16.61
CA LEU A 21 2.97 -4.00 15.63
C LEU A 21 1.80 -3.04 15.98
N PRO A 22 1.27 -2.24 15.03
CA PRO A 22 0.07 -1.47 15.31
C PRO A 22 -1.10 -2.40 15.61
N ARG A 23 -1.98 -2.00 16.54
CA ARG A 23 -3.18 -2.78 16.90
C ARG A 23 -4.11 -3.02 15.71
N PHE A 24 -4.17 -2.04 14.81
CA PHE A 24 -4.91 -2.11 13.56
C PHE A 24 -4.01 -1.71 12.40
N ALA A 25 -4.05 -2.49 11.32
CA ALA A 25 -3.33 -2.19 10.08
C ALA A 25 -4.27 -2.40 8.88
N VAL A 26 -4.29 -1.42 7.98
CA VAL A 26 -5.11 -1.47 6.77
C VAL A 26 -4.20 -1.34 5.56
N PHE A 27 -4.19 -2.36 4.71
CA PHE A 27 -3.43 -2.38 3.47
C PHE A 27 -4.30 -1.93 2.33
N ILE A 28 -4.01 -0.76 1.77
CA ILE A 28 -4.79 -0.22 0.66
C ILE A 28 -4.08 -0.56 -0.65
N ASN A 29 -4.78 -1.27 -1.52
CA ASN A 29 -4.40 -1.51 -2.91
C ASN A 29 -5.29 -0.68 -3.82
N VAL A 30 -4.69 0.19 -4.65
CA VAL A 30 -5.44 1.06 -5.56
C VAL A 30 -5.55 0.40 -6.94
N HIS A 31 -6.78 0.22 -7.42
CA HIS A 31 -7.05 -0.39 -8.71
C HIS A 31 -7.85 0.55 -9.61
N VAL A 32 -7.23 1.05 -10.68
CA VAL A 32 -7.89 1.94 -11.64
C VAL A 32 -8.73 1.12 -12.62
N LEU A 33 -10.01 1.44 -12.73
CA LEU A 33 -10.98 0.79 -13.60
C LEU A 33 -11.22 1.60 -14.88
N PRO A 34 -11.58 0.96 -16.01
CA PRO A 34 -11.89 1.62 -17.28
C PRO A 34 -13.30 2.26 -17.28
N VAL A 35 -13.73 2.81 -16.15
CA VAL A 35 -14.99 3.54 -15.99
C VAL A 35 -14.70 4.98 -15.55
N ALA A 36 -15.54 5.93 -15.94
CA ALA A 36 -15.27 7.34 -15.69
C ALA A 36 -15.21 7.67 -14.19
N ARG A 37 -16.14 7.11 -13.42
CA ARG A 37 -16.24 7.26 -11.95
C ARG A 37 -16.80 5.98 -11.34
N VAL A 38 -16.31 5.62 -10.17
CA VAL A 38 -16.80 4.47 -9.38
C VAL A 38 -17.77 4.97 -8.31
N THR A 39 -18.91 4.30 -8.19
CA THR A 39 -19.92 4.57 -7.15
C THR A 39 -19.33 4.31 -5.76
N LEU A 40 -19.85 5.02 -4.76
CA LEU A 40 -19.32 4.90 -3.40
C LEU A 40 -19.46 3.48 -2.82
N GLU A 41 -20.48 2.73 -3.25
CA GLU A 41 -20.74 1.34 -2.83
C GLU A 41 -19.65 0.36 -3.31
N ASP A 42 -19.22 0.50 -4.56
CA ASP A 42 -18.21 -0.38 -5.19
C ASP A 42 -16.77 0.11 -4.99
N ARG A 43 -16.61 1.31 -4.41
CA ARG A 43 -15.31 1.99 -4.25
C ARG A 43 -14.33 1.26 -3.34
N TYR A 44 -14.81 0.61 -2.29
CA TYR A 44 -13.96 -0.10 -1.34
C TYR A 44 -14.43 -1.54 -1.15
N VAL A 45 -13.52 -2.48 -1.28
CA VAL A 45 -13.73 -3.89 -0.91
C VAL A 45 -12.76 -4.22 0.20
N VAL A 46 -13.30 -4.61 1.35
CA VAL A 46 -12.53 -4.92 2.56
C VAL A 46 -12.50 -6.42 2.78
N GLU A 47 -11.30 -6.93 3.03
CA GLU A 47 -11.03 -8.33 3.32
C GLU A 47 -10.24 -8.43 4.63
N LYS A 48 -10.51 -9.47 5.43
CA LYS A 48 -9.77 -9.73 6.66
C LYS A 48 -8.56 -10.59 6.33
N VAL A 49 -7.40 -10.21 6.86
CA VAL A 49 -6.21 -11.06 6.77
C VAL A 49 -6.32 -12.13 7.86
N GLU A 50 -6.71 -13.35 7.47
CA GLU A 50 -7.05 -14.43 8.40
C GLU A 50 -5.94 -14.75 9.41
N THR A 51 -4.68 -14.53 9.04
CA THR A 51 -3.51 -14.88 9.86
C THR A 51 -3.22 -13.88 10.98
N LEU A 52 -3.76 -12.65 10.93
CA LEU A 52 -3.42 -11.58 11.88
C LEU A 52 -4.68 -10.80 12.31
N PRO A 53 -5.06 -10.84 13.61
CA PRO A 53 -6.19 -10.04 14.10
C PRO A 53 -5.89 -8.55 14.00
N GLY A 54 -6.90 -7.75 13.67
CA GLY A 54 -6.78 -6.30 13.48
C GLY A 54 -6.16 -5.88 12.15
N VAL A 55 -5.86 -6.83 11.26
CA VAL A 55 -5.24 -6.57 9.97
C VAL A 55 -6.23 -6.80 8.82
N TYR A 56 -6.35 -5.80 7.95
CA TYR A 56 -7.31 -5.78 6.85
C TYR A 56 -6.63 -5.44 5.52
N GLY A 57 -7.06 -6.08 4.46
CA GLY A 57 -6.80 -5.68 3.07
C GLY A 57 -7.97 -4.87 2.54
N VAL A 58 -7.68 -3.79 1.81
CA VAL A 58 -8.67 -2.92 1.18
C VAL A 58 -8.29 -2.73 -0.26
N THR A 59 -9.18 -3.13 -1.17
CA THR A 59 -9.08 -2.76 -2.58
C THR A 59 -9.88 -1.48 -2.78
N TYR A 60 -9.19 -0.41 -3.18
CA TYR A 60 -9.76 0.88 -3.52
C TYR A 60 -9.88 0.99 -5.04
N TYR A 61 -11.11 0.92 -5.54
CA TYR A 61 -11.41 1.05 -6.95
C TYR A 61 -11.61 2.51 -7.34
N LEU A 62 -10.89 2.93 -8.38
CA LEU A 62 -10.90 4.31 -8.86
C LEU A 62 -11.25 4.37 -10.34
N GLY A 63 -12.13 5.28 -10.75
CA GLY A 63 -12.39 5.56 -12.16
C GLY A 63 -11.22 6.32 -12.79
N PHE A 64 -11.03 6.18 -14.11
CA PHE A 64 -9.91 6.82 -14.81
C PHE A 64 -9.95 8.37 -14.81
N ARG A 65 -11.07 8.98 -14.41
CA ARG A 65 -11.22 10.45 -14.28
C ARG A 65 -11.30 10.92 -12.83
N GLU A 66 -11.09 10.03 -11.87
CA GLU A 66 -11.14 10.36 -10.45
C GLU A 66 -9.74 10.57 -9.88
N TYR A 67 -9.67 11.38 -8.82
CA TYR A 67 -8.45 11.56 -8.04
C TYR A 67 -8.49 10.64 -6.82
N VAL A 68 -7.31 10.23 -6.34
CA VAL A 68 -7.21 9.39 -5.14
C VAL A 68 -7.56 10.25 -3.93
N ASP A 69 -8.73 10.01 -3.38
CA ASP A 69 -9.20 10.58 -2.11
C ASP A 69 -9.74 9.43 -1.26
N VAL A 70 -9.00 9.08 -0.21
CA VAL A 70 -9.26 7.90 0.61
C VAL A 70 -10.14 8.29 1.79
N GLU A 71 -11.39 7.83 1.78
CA GLU A 71 -12.36 8.07 2.84
C GLU A 71 -12.22 7.01 3.95
N ILE A 72 -11.42 7.30 4.98
CA ILE A 72 -11.17 6.38 6.11
C ILE A 72 -12.47 5.93 6.79
N ASN A 73 -13.43 6.84 6.96
CA ASN A 73 -14.71 6.53 7.58
C ASN A 73 -15.49 5.46 6.80
N GLU A 74 -15.41 5.44 5.48
CA GLU A 74 -16.08 4.44 4.64
C GLU A 74 -15.40 3.08 4.69
N ILE A 75 -14.08 3.06 4.86
CA ILE A 75 -13.31 1.82 5.11
C ILE A 75 -13.71 1.23 6.46
N VAL A 76 -13.76 2.06 7.50
CA VAL A 76 -14.11 1.66 8.87
C VAL A 76 -15.52 1.09 8.94
N LYS A 77 -16.50 1.74 8.31
CA LYS A 77 -17.88 1.23 8.20
C LYS A 77 -17.92 -0.17 7.58
N ARG A 78 -17.12 -0.40 6.54
CA ARG A 78 -17.02 -1.73 5.90
C ARG A 78 -16.32 -2.76 6.77
N ILE A 79 -15.30 -2.36 7.54
CA ILE A 79 -14.69 -3.23 8.56
C ILE A 79 -15.73 -3.65 9.62
N TYR A 80 -16.56 -2.72 10.10
CA TYR A 80 -17.63 -3.05 11.04
C TYR A 80 -18.62 -4.06 10.45
N ALA A 81 -19.06 -3.84 9.21
CA ALA A 81 -19.95 -4.76 8.51
C ALA A 81 -19.30 -6.14 8.32
N LEU A 82 -18.00 -6.20 8.04
CA LEU A 82 -17.24 -7.43 7.87
C LEU A 82 -17.11 -8.20 9.18
N GLU A 83 -16.64 -7.55 10.26
CA GLU A 83 -16.47 -8.19 11.57
C GLU A 83 -17.80 -8.67 12.16
N SER A 84 -18.87 -7.88 11.97
CA SER A 84 -20.23 -8.27 12.41
C SER A 84 -20.74 -9.52 11.69
N ARG A 85 -20.30 -9.77 10.46
CA ARG A 85 -20.66 -10.98 9.69
C ARG A 85 -19.81 -12.18 10.07
N ILE A 86 -18.52 -11.97 10.34
CA ILE A 86 -17.56 -13.06 10.64
C ILE A 86 -17.72 -13.55 12.09
N ASN A 87 -17.83 -12.63 13.05
CA ASN A 87 -17.90 -12.96 14.47
C ASN A 87 -18.88 -12.03 15.20
N PRO A 88 -20.19 -12.31 15.17
CA PRO A 88 -21.21 -11.46 15.79
C PRO A 88 -20.97 -11.19 17.28
N ASP A 89 -20.48 -12.19 18.01
CA ASP A 89 -20.29 -12.13 19.47
C ASP A 89 -19.03 -11.33 19.86
N GLY A 90 -17.96 -11.46 19.09
CA GLY A 90 -16.68 -10.76 19.32
C GLY A 90 -16.55 -9.41 18.62
N ALA A 91 -17.40 -9.11 17.63
CA ALA A 91 -17.33 -7.91 16.81
C ALA A 91 -17.42 -6.64 17.66
N GLN A 92 -18.26 -6.62 18.69
CA GLN A 92 -18.46 -5.45 19.55
C GLN A 92 -17.17 -4.98 20.25
N VAL A 93 -16.29 -5.91 20.63
CA VAL A 93 -15.01 -5.57 21.27
C VAL A 93 -14.09 -4.90 20.24
N ILE A 94 -13.95 -5.50 19.07
CA ILE A 94 -13.10 -4.99 17.98
C ILE A 94 -13.61 -3.63 17.49
N ILE A 95 -14.92 -3.49 17.32
CA ILE A 95 -15.57 -2.24 16.86
C ILE A 95 -15.26 -1.11 17.84
N ARG A 96 -15.47 -1.32 19.14
CA ARG A 96 -15.17 -0.32 20.19
C ARG A 96 -13.69 0.06 20.19
N GLU A 97 -12.80 -0.91 20.07
CA GLU A 97 -11.37 -0.63 19.99
C GLU A 97 -11.03 0.20 18.76
N LEU A 98 -11.61 -0.12 17.60
CA LEU A 98 -11.38 0.61 16.36
C LEU A 98 -11.91 2.05 16.45
N GLU A 99 -13.07 2.28 17.07
CA GLU A 99 -13.63 3.62 17.32
C GLU A 99 -12.66 4.50 18.13
N THR A 100 -11.95 3.92 19.11
CA THR A 100 -11.00 4.68 19.94
C THR A 100 -9.75 5.13 19.20
N VAL A 101 -9.35 4.44 18.14
CA VAL A 101 -8.12 4.72 17.38
C VAL A 101 -8.37 5.40 16.03
N VAL A 102 -9.62 5.43 15.56
CA VAL A 102 -9.97 5.91 14.21
C VAL A 102 -9.61 7.37 13.96
N SER A 103 -9.53 8.18 15.03
CA SER A 103 -9.14 9.59 14.96
C SER A 103 -7.63 9.80 14.89
N GLN A 104 -6.84 8.76 15.14
CA GLN A 104 -5.38 8.77 15.21
C GLN A 104 -4.80 7.71 14.27
N TYR A 105 -4.89 7.95 12.96
CA TYR A 105 -4.25 7.11 11.96
C TYR A 105 -3.00 7.76 11.40
N THR A 106 -2.11 6.93 10.87
CA THR A 106 -0.90 7.38 10.19
C THR A 106 -0.88 6.74 8.82
N HIS A 107 -0.75 7.55 7.78
CA HIS A 107 -0.59 7.05 6.42
C HIS A 107 0.88 6.67 6.19
N ILE A 108 1.11 5.42 5.80
CA ILE A 108 2.44 4.95 5.48
C ILE A 108 2.52 4.72 3.97
N VAL A 109 3.38 5.49 3.32
CA VAL A 109 3.59 5.39 1.88
C VAL A 109 5.00 4.88 1.64
N PRO A 110 5.18 3.73 0.97
CA PRO A 110 6.52 3.25 0.65
C PRO A 110 7.17 4.17 -0.38
N TYR A 111 8.37 4.63 -0.06
CA TYR A 111 9.28 5.30 -0.99
C TYR A 111 10.26 4.25 -1.52
N TYR A 112 10.17 3.91 -2.81
CA TYR A 112 11.06 2.90 -3.38
C TYR A 112 12.36 3.54 -3.90
N ASP A 113 13.49 3.13 -3.35
CA ASP A 113 14.79 3.43 -3.96
C ASP A 113 15.15 2.34 -4.97
N LEU A 114 15.30 2.75 -6.23
CA LEU A 114 15.43 1.84 -7.36
C LEU A 114 16.90 1.46 -7.56
N VAL A 115 17.26 0.23 -7.25
CA VAL A 115 18.65 -0.27 -7.33
C VAL A 115 18.77 -1.27 -8.47
N SER A 116 19.82 -1.15 -9.29
CA SER A 116 20.06 -2.09 -10.37
C SER A 116 20.48 -3.46 -9.85
N LYS A 117 19.80 -4.53 -10.28
CA LYS A 117 20.22 -5.89 -9.94
C LYS A 117 21.45 -6.28 -10.76
N THR A 118 22.53 -6.66 -10.06
CA THR A 118 23.77 -7.11 -10.71
C THR A 118 23.56 -8.46 -11.39
N ILE A 119 23.95 -8.56 -12.66
CA ILE A 119 23.91 -9.82 -13.39
C ILE A 119 25.31 -10.45 -13.37
N SER A 120 25.44 -11.65 -12.81
CA SER A 120 26.73 -12.34 -12.63
C SER A 120 27.21 -13.13 -13.84
N ASN A 121 26.35 -13.36 -14.84
CA ASN A 121 26.64 -14.29 -15.93
C ASN A 121 27.18 -13.59 -17.21
N GLY A 122 28.37 -14.01 -17.65
CA GLY A 122 28.97 -13.72 -18.97
C GLY A 122 30.19 -12.79 -18.95
N ARG A 123 31.06 -12.89 -19.97
CA ARG A 123 32.27 -12.05 -20.12
C ARG A 123 31.98 -10.55 -20.25
N LEU A 124 30.79 -10.18 -20.73
CA LEU A 124 30.34 -8.79 -20.88
C LEU A 124 29.52 -8.29 -19.68
N ALA A 125 29.43 -9.07 -18.59
CA ALA A 125 28.72 -8.69 -17.38
C ALA A 125 29.07 -7.29 -16.83
N PRO A 126 30.36 -6.86 -16.74
CA PRO A 126 30.66 -5.53 -16.19
C PRO A 126 30.11 -4.39 -17.04
N ILE A 127 30.17 -4.50 -18.37
CA ILE A 127 29.66 -3.49 -19.30
C ILE A 127 28.13 -3.44 -19.21
N ARG A 128 27.46 -4.59 -19.26
CA ARG A 128 26.00 -4.67 -19.15
C ARG A 128 25.50 -4.14 -17.80
N ASN A 129 26.21 -4.43 -16.71
CA ASN A 129 25.86 -3.92 -15.38
C ASN A 129 26.07 -2.41 -15.30
N SER A 130 27.11 -1.85 -15.92
CA SER A 130 27.33 -0.40 -15.98
C SER A 130 26.22 0.32 -16.75
N ILE A 131 25.86 -0.18 -17.94
CA ILE A 131 24.76 0.39 -18.74
C ILE A 131 23.43 0.29 -17.99
N ARG A 132 23.13 -0.88 -17.39
CA ARG A 132 21.91 -1.08 -16.60
C ARG A 132 21.86 -0.13 -15.42
N ARG A 133 22.97 0.05 -14.70
CA ARG A 133 23.09 0.96 -13.57
C ARG A 133 22.77 2.39 -14.00
N PHE A 134 23.38 2.88 -15.07
CA PHE A 134 23.13 4.22 -15.59
C PHE A 134 21.65 4.42 -15.99
N LEU A 135 21.06 3.47 -16.72
CA LEU A 135 19.65 3.57 -17.15
C LEU A 135 18.67 3.55 -15.96
N ILE A 136 18.90 2.68 -14.97
CA ILE A 136 17.97 2.49 -13.84
C ILE A 136 18.22 3.54 -12.74
N GLU A 137 19.45 3.68 -12.27
CA GLU A 137 19.79 4.50 -11.11
C GLU A 137 19.92 5.99 -11.47
N ASP A 138 20.47 6.34 -12.64
CA ASP A 138 20.70 7.74 -12.99
C ASP A 138 19.56 8.36 -13.80
N ILE A 139 18.97 7.60 -14.73
CA ILE A 139 17.89 8.12 -15.59
C ILE A 139 16.53 7.83 -14.97
N TYR A 140 16.17 6.56 -14.82
CA TYR A 140 14.81 6.17 -14.41
C TYR A 140 14.48 6.67 -12.99
N ARG A 141 15.40 6.55 -12.04
CA ARG A 141 15.23 7.10 -10.68
C ARG A 141 14.94 8.60 -10.69
N ARG A 142 15.66 9.39 -11.50
CA ARG A 142 15.42 10.85 -11.62
C ARG A 142 14.08 11.16 -12.25
N LEU A 143 13.67 10.40 -13.27
CA LEU A 143 12.34 10.54 -13.87
C LEU A 143 11.22 10.24 -12.86
N CYS A 144 11.35 9.20 -12.04
CA CYS A 144 10.39 8.88 -10.99
C CYS A 144 10.29 9.98 -9.91
N VAL A 145 11.37 10.72 -9.64
CA VAL A 145 11.31 11.88 -8.72
C VAL A 145 10.58 13.06 -9.35
N MET A 146 10.77 13.31 -10.66
CA MET A 146 10.08 14.39 -11.38
C MET A 146 8.61 14.08 -11.67
N PHE A 147 8.26 12.80 -11.79
CA PHE A 147 6.89 12.30 -11.96
C PHE A 147 6.55 11.29 -10.87
N PRO A 148 6.34 11.75 -9.61
CA PRO A 148 6.01 10.84 -8.53
C PRO A 148 4.70 10.11 -8.83
N GLU A 149 4.71 8.78 -8.73
CA GLU A 149 3.48 7.97 -8.78
C GLU A 149 2.50 8.37 -7.66
N THR A 150 3.02 9.02 -6.62
CA THR A 150 2.27 9.50 -5.46
C THR A 150 1.64 10.88 -5.64
N VAL A 151 1.82 11.59 -6.78
CA VAL A 151 1.24 12.94 -7.00
C VAL A 151 -0.27 12.96 -6.85
N ASN A 152 -0.94 11.83 -7.09
CA ASN A 152 -2.39 11.73 -6.95
C ASN A 152 -2.85 11.49 -5.51
N TRP A 153 -1.96 11.17 -4.56
CA TRP A 153 -2.32 10.90 -3.16
C TRP A 153 -2.51 12.22 -2.41
N LEU A 154 -3.75 12.69 -2.34
CA LEU A 154 -4.15 13.85 -1.55
C LEU A 154 -4.37 13.46 -0.07
N ALA A 155 -3.34 12.93 0.60
CA ALA A 155 -3.34 12.88 2.06
C ALA A 155 -2.63 14.13 2.61
N LYS A 156 -3.03 14.62 3.79
CA LYS A 156 -2.36 15.77 4.42
C LYS A 156 -0.87 15.44 4.63
N PRO A 157 0.07 16.28 4.17
CA PRO A 157 1.50 15.99 4.24
C PRO A 157 2.01 15.65 5.67
N ASP A 158 1.37 16.22 6.69
CA ASP A 158 1.75 16.07 8.10
C ASP A 158 1.40 14.69 8.69
N GLU A 159 0.62 13.87 7.98
CA GLU A 159 0.14 12.56 8.44
C GLU A 159 0.80 11.40 7.65
N ILE A 160 1.74 11.71 6.76
CA ILE A 160 2.41 10.73 5.88
C ILE A 160 3.82 10.41 6.39
N ILE A 161 4.06 9.14 6.67
CA ILE A 161 5.40 8.59 6.89
C ILE A 161 5.87 7.90 5.61
N TYR A 162 6.97 8.39 5.05
CA TYR A 162 7.65 7.75 3.93
C TYR A 162 8.60 6.66 4.44
N VAL A 163 8.42 5.44 3.96
CA VAL A 163 9.29 4.31 4.33
C VAL A 163 10.15 3.92 3.14
N GLY A 164 11.47 4.11 3.26
CA GLY A 164 12.44 3.74 2.23
C GLY A 164 12.54 2.22 2.04
N VAL A 165 12.21 1.74 0.85
CA VAL A 165 12.31 0.32 0.47
C VAL A 165 13.21 0.18 -0.75
N ASN A 166 14.27 -0.61 -0.66
CA ASN A 166 15.15 -0.86 -1.80
C ASN A 166 14.47 -1.85 -2.78
N ALA A 167 14.04 -1.35 -3.94
CA ALA A 167 13.52 -2.18 -5.02
C ALA A 167 14.67 -2.56 -5.97
N ARG A 168 15.04 -3.84 -5.99
CA ARG A 168 16.07 -4.36 -6.88
C ARG A 168 15.46 -4.83 -8.20
N ILE A 169 15.75 -4.10 -9.28
CA ILE A 169 15.19 -4.35 -10.62
C ILE A 169 16.27 -4.85 -11.58
#